data_AF-A0AAV6BZA2-F1
#
_entry.id   AF-A0AAV6BZA2-F1
#
_cell.length_a   1.000
_cell.length_b   1.000
_cell.length_c   1.000
_cell.angle_alpha   90.00
_cell.angle_beta   90.00
_cell.angle_gamma   90.00
#
_symmetry.space_group_name_H-M   'P 1'
#
loop_
_entity.id
_entity.type
_entity.pdbx_description
1 polymer ?
#
loop_
_entity_poly.entity_id
_entity_poly.type
_entity_poly.pdbx_seq_one_letter_code
_entity_poly.pdbx_strand_id
1 'polypeptide(L)'
;MAPLRTHPSWSWMILLTGASLLAASSLQASPQNNDSNQSVAEAARKAKEQKKKSDKPVKTITDDDLAAQRAAAIARGEVPPEPGAPPPDQAGQPETKPKEGAPSDATKAEEAAKQDAELKRLKEELAVAERDLDLLKRDFALKSDQFYSKPDFSRDTAGKANLDAMQKQIADRQSEVDLLKTRIAALQELIARSKPAGEKDKAPGESNAPPPSEPAKPAPPSGESLR
;
A
#
# COMPACT_ATOMS: atom_id res chain seq x y z
N MET A 1 40.90 25.64 -4.32
CA MET A 1 39.43 25.73 -4.14
C MET A 1 38.76 24.87 -5.20
N ALA A 2 37.79 24.08 -4.75
CA ALA A 2 37.14 22.96 -5.41
C ALA A 2 36.27 23.37 -6.65
N PRO A 3 35.78 22.40 -7.45
CA PRO A 3 35.84 22.45 -8.92
C PRO A 3 34.56 22.86 -9.66
N LEU A 4 34.76 23.20 -10.94
CA LEU A 4 33.76 23.28 -12.01
C LEU A 4 32.89 22.02 -12.03
N ARG A 5 31.57 22.18 -11.85
CA ARG A 5 30.59 21.13 -12.13
C ARG A 5 30.15 21.24 -13.59
N THR A 6 30.65 20.30 -14.38
CA THR A 6 30.21 19.96 -15.73
C THR A 6 28.84 19.27 -15.69
N HIS A 7 27.96 19.65 -16.62
CA HIS A 7 26.66 19.01 -16.86
C HIS A 7 26.81 17.59 -17.43
N PRO A 8 25.88 16.67 -17.15
CA PRO A 8 25.51 15.62 -18.10
C PRO A 8 24.26 16.00 -18.89
N SER A 9 24.47 16.24 -20.18
CA SER A 9 23.47 16.34 -21.24
C SER A 9 22.82 14.97 -21.45
N TRP A 10 21.55 14.83 -21.07
CA TRP A 10 20.75 13.64 -21.40
C TRP A 10 20.03 13.88 -22.74
N SER A 11 20.78 13.71 -23.82
CA SER A 11 20.28 13.75 -25.19
C SER A 11 20.83 12.55 -25.93
N TRP A 12 20.05 11.47 -25.95
CA TRP A 12 20.16 10.43 -26.98
C TRP A 12 18.78 10.20 -27.58
N MET A 13 18.69 10.61 -28.85
CA MET A 13 17.71 10.27 -29.89
C MET A 13 17.22 8.82 -29.78
N ILE A 14 15.91 8.57 -29.82
CA ILE A 14 15.02 8.45 -31.00
C ILE A 14 15.31 7.20 -31.86
N LEU A 15 14.19 6.57 -32.27
CA LEU A 15 13.91 5.70 -33.43
C LEU A 15 13.96 4.18 -33.22
N LEU A 16 12.78 3.54 -33.22
CA LEU A 16 12.28 2.81 -34.40
C LEU A 16 10.81 2.35 -34.25
N THR A 17 9.98 2.70 -35.26
CA THR A 17 8.92 1.87 -35.92
C THR A 17 7.87 1.13 -35.08
N GLY A 18 6.55 1.21 -35.31
CA GLY A 18 5.81 1.51 -36.53
C GLY A 18 4.80 0.39 -36.81
N ALA A 19 3.57 0.78 -37.17
CA ALA A 19 2.54 0.01 -37.87
C ALA A 19 1.58 -0.94 -37.09
N SER A 20 0.31 -0.49 -37.07
CA SER A 20 -0.86 -1.24 -37.57
C SER A 20 -1.46 -2.35 -36.71
N LEU A 21 -2.67 -2.13 -36.19
CA LEU A 21 -3.89 -2.71 -36.75
C LEU A 21 -5.15 -2.12 -36.08
N LEU A 22 -5.94 -1.38 -36.86
CA LEU A 22 -7.36 -1.17 -36.61
C LEU A 22 -8.08 -2.52 -36.77
N ALA A 23 -8.70 -3.00 -35.70
CA ALA A 23 -9.75 -4.01 -35.78
C ALA A 23 -11.02 -3.45 -35.13
N ALA A 24 -11.84 -2.79 -35.96
CA ALA A 24 -13.23 -2.55 -35.66
C ALA A 24 -13.97 -3.89 -35.76
N SER A 25 -14.55 -4.35 -34.65
CA SER A 25 -15.54 -5.44 -34.65
C SER A 25 -16.72 -5.01 -33.79
N SER A 26 -17.73 -4.49 -34.50
CA SER A 26 -19.17 -4.69 -34.28
C SER A 26 -19.65 -4.93 -32.84
N LEU A 27 -20.25 -3.87 -32.27
CA LEU A 27 -21.35 -3.97 -31.33
C LEU A 27 -22.52 -4.72 -32.01
N GLN A 28 -22.85 -5.91 -31.55
CA GLN A 28 -24.22 -6.43 -31.63
C GLN A 28 -24.75 -6.54 -30.21
N ALA A 29 -25.76 -5.71 -29.95
CA ALA A 29 -26.48 -5.60 -28.70
C ALA A 29 -27.21 -6.91 -28.39
N SER A 30 -26.86 -7.54 -27.28
CA SER A 30 -27.74 -8.51 -26.63
C SER A 30 -28.98 -7.76 -26.12
N PRO A 31 -30.21 -8.29 -26.29
CA PRO A 31 -31.39 -7.73 -25.64
C PRO A 31 -31.16 -7.78 -24.13
N GLN A 32 -31.07 -6.60 -23.52
CA GLN A 32 -30.93 -6.44 -22.08
C GLN A 32 -32.22 -6.94 -21.44
N ASN A 33 -32.11 -8.13 -20.84
CA ASN A 33 -33.17 -8.78 -20.12
C ASN A 33 -33.72 -7.82 -19.04
N ASN A 34 -35.02 -7.52 -19.14
CA ASN A 34 -35.71 -6.47 -18.39
C ASN A 34 -36.06 -6.90 -16.94
N ASP A 35 -35.38 -7.93 -16.43
CA ASP A 35 -35.61 -8.53 -15.11
C ASP A 35 -34.93 -7.77 -13.96
N SER A 36 -33.96 -6.90 -14.26
CA SER A 36 -33.21 -6.15 -13.24
C SER A 36 -34.00 -4.99 -12.62
N ASN A 37 -35.03 -4.46 -13.31
CA ASN A 37 -35.89 -3.40 -12.77
C ASN A 37 -36.91 -3.91 -11.74
N GLN A 38 -37.36 -5.17 -11.85
CA GLN A 38 -38.30 -5.73 -10.89
C GLN A 38 -37.62 -6.01 -9.53
N SER A 39 -36.36 -6.46 -9.56
CA SER A 39 -35.61 -6.80 -8.33
C SER A 39 -35.28 -5.60 -7.44
N VAL A 40 -35.03 -4.40 -8.01
CA VAL A 40 -34.77 -3.19 -7.20
C VAL A 40 -36.05 -2.58 -6.63
N ALA A 41 -37.16 -2.66 -7.37
CA ALA A 41 -38.46 -2.16 -6.93
C ALA A 41 -39.04 -3.01 -5.79
N GLU A 42 -38.91 -4.34 -5.89
CA GLU A 42 -39.24 -5.29 -4.81
C GLU A 42 -38.35 -5.08 -3.56
N ALA A 43 -37.03 -4.94 -3.75
CA ALA A 43 -36.10 -4.68 -2.64
C ALA A 43 -36.40 -3.34 -1.93
N ALA A 44 -36.73 -2.29 -2.68
CA ALA A 44 -37.11 -0.99 -2.13
C ALA A 44 -38.43 -1.06 -1.34
N ARG A 45 -39.42 -1.85 -1.80
CA ARG A 45 -40.67 -2.08 -1.06
C ARG A 45 -40.40 -2.84 0.24
N LYS A 46 -39.62 -3.93 0.18
CA LYS A 46 -39.27 -4.74 1.38
C LYS A 46 -38.49 -3.91 2.41
N ALA A 47 -37.57 -3.06 1.98
CA ALA A 47 -36.83 -2.15 2.87
C ALA A 47 -37.75 -1.10 3.53
N LYS A 48 -38.75 -0.58 2.80
CA LYS A 48 -39.75 0.34 3.38
C LYS A 48 -40.68 -0.35 4.36
N GLU A 49 -41.08 -1.59 4.10
CA GLU A 49 -41.93 -2.37 5.02
C GLU A 49 -41.18 -2.76 6.31
N GLN A 50 -39.88 -3.06 6.23
CA GLN A 50 -39.05 -3.31 7.40
C GLN A 50 -38.86 -2.05 8.27
N LYS A 51 -38.73 -0.87 7.64
CA LYS A 51 -38.68 0.40 8.38
C LYS A 51 -40.00 0.74 9.09
N LYS A 52 -41.14 0.39 8.49
CA LYS A 52 -42.48 0.58 9.10
C LYS A 52 -42.79 -0.37 10.25
N LYS A 53 -42.17 -1.56 10.30
CA LYS A 53 -42.33 -2.53 11.39
C LYS A 53 -41.32 -2.35 12.53
N SER A 54 -40.40 -1.41 12.39
CA SER A 54 -39.41 -1.04 13.41
C SER A 54 -39.77 0.32 14.02
N ASP A 55 -40.94 0.42 14.63
CA ASP A 55 -41.27 1.46 15.64
C ASP A 55 -40.48 1.18 16.93
N LYS A 56 -39.16 1.06 16.81
CA LYS A 56 -38.25 1.23 17.93
C LYS A 56 -37.78 2.67 17.82
N PRO A 57 -38.14 3.56 18.75
CA PRO A 57 -37.58 4.91 18.73
C PRO A 57 -36.06 4.76 18.70
N VAL A 58 -35.43 5.32 17.67
CA VAL A 58 -33.98 5.53 17.64
C VAL A 58 -33.71 6.40 18.85
N LYS A 59 -33.27 5.78 19.95
CA LYS A 59 -32.77 6.51 21.10
C LYS A 59 -31.57 7.29 20.61
N THR A 60 -31.80 8.58 20.36
CA THR A 60 -30.74 9.55 20.14
C THR A 60 -29.91 9.53 21.41
N ILE A 61 -28.72 8.93 21.37
CA ILE A 61 -27.75 9.04 22.45
C ILE A 61 -27.32 10.51 22.45
N THR A 62 -27.88 11.29 23.36
CA THR A 62 -27.48 12.67 23.61
C THR A 62 -26.25 12.71 24.52
N ASP A 63 -25.55 13.84 24.57
CA ASP A 63 -24.32 13.98 25.38
C ASP A 63 -24.55 13.64 26.87
N ASP A 64 -25.77 13.87 27.38
CA ASP A 64 -26.19 13.45 28.73
C ASP A 64 -26.21 11.92 28.93
N ASP A 65 -26.56 11.13 27.90
CA ASP A 65 -26.50 9.66 27.97
C ASP A 65 -25.04 9.17 27.99
N LEU A 66 -24.12 9.88 27.32
CA LEU A 66 -22.69 9.60 27.37
C LEU A 66 -22.09 9.96 28.73
N ALA A 67 -22.53 11.07 29.33
CA ALA A 67 -22.13 11.48 30.67
C ALA A 67 -22.63 10.48 31.73
N ALA A 68 -23.87 10.01 31.62
CA ALA A 68 -24.43 8.98 32.49
C ALA A 68 -23.71 7.62 32.32
N GLN A 69 -23.34 7.24 31.09
CA GLN A 69 -22.53 6.05 30.84
C GLN A 69 -21.11 6.17 31.42
N ARG A 70 -20.47 7.33 31.29
CA ARG A 70 -19.17 7.60 31.92
C ARG A 70 -19.25 7.55 33.43
N ALA A 71 -20.26 8.16 34.03
CA ALA A 71 -20.48 8.11 35.47
C ALA A 71 -20.72 6.66 35.96
N ALA A 72 -21.47 5.86 35.20
CA ALA A 72 -21.68 4.44 35.50
C ALA A 72 -20.41 3.59 35.33
N ALA A 73 -19.51 3.94 34.40
CA ALA A 73 -18.20 3.29 34.23
C ALA A 73 -17.24 3.63 35.38
N ILE A 74 -17.22 4.91 35.81
CA ILE A 74 -16.43 5.36 36.98
C ILE A 74 -16.92 4.69 38.27
N ALA A 75 -18.25 4.56 38.45
CA ALA A 75 -18.83 3.85 39.60
C ALA A 75 -18.54 2.34 39.61
N ARG A 76 -18.20 1.75 38.46
CA ARG A 76 -17.78 0.34 38.33
C ARG A 76 -16.26 0.14 38.41
N GLY A 77 -15.50 1.21 38.69
CA GLY A 77 -14.04 1.14 38.81
C GLY A 77 -13.30 1.01 37.48
N GLU A 78 -13.99 1.23 36.35
CA GLU A 78 -13.39 1.24 35.02
C GLU A 78 -12.99 2.67 34.71
N VAL A 79 -11.79 3.06 35.15
CA VAL A 79 -11.24 4.42 34.95
C VAL A 79 -10.81 4.59 33.49
N PRO A 80 -11.48 5.45 32.71
CA PRO A 80 -10.94 5.88 31.43
C PRO A 80 -9.78 6.86 31.72
N PRO A 81 -8.63 6.77 31.04
CA PRO A 81 -7.52 7.68 31.28
C PRO A 81 -7.90 9.11 30.87
N GLU A 82 -7.91 10.04 31.82
CA GLU A 82 -7.93 11.48 31.54
C GLU A 82 -6.54 11.96 31.10
N PRO A 83 -6.43 12.77 30.04
CA PRO A 83 -5.18 13.38 29.65
C PRO A 83 -4.92 14.65 30.50
N GLY A 84 -3.90 14.61 31.36
CA GLY A 84 -3.21 15.85 31.78
C GLY A 84 -3.11 16.20 33.27
N ALA A 85 -2.97 15.23 34.19
CA ALA A 85 -2.53 15.53 35.56
C ALA A 85 -1.14 14.90 35.86
N PRO A 86 -0.19 15.66 36.43
CA PRO A 86 1.13 15.14 36.78
C PRO A 86 1.06 14.22 38.02
N PRO A 87 1.80 13.10 38.05
CA PRO A 87 1.78 12.19 39.20
C PRO A 87 2.55 12.77 40.40
N PRO A 88 2.06 12.54 41.64
CA PRO A 88 2.80 12.86 42.85
C PRO A 88 3.97 11.89 43.07
N ASP A 89 5.09 12.46 43.52
CA ASP A 89 6.29 11.75 43.98
C ASP A 89 5.97 10.68 45.02
N GLN A 90 6.41 9.45 44.78
CA GLN A 90 6.71 8.48 45.82
C GLN A 90 8.08 7.85 45.59
N ALA A 91 8.99 8.22 46.48
CA ALA A 91 10.25 7.57 46.71
C ALA A 91 10.05 6.17 47.33
N GLY A 92 10.82 5.17 46.89
CA GLY A 92 11.04 3.95 47.68
C GLY A 92 11.34 2.66 46.92
N GLN A 93 12.63 2.45 46.59
CA GLN A 93 13.34 1.16 46.40
C GLN A 93 12.99 0.23 45.22
N PRO A 94 13.87 -0.74 44.89
CA PRO A 94 15.32 -0.65 44.73
C PRO A 94 15.74 -0.99 43.28
N GLU A 95 16.96 -0.63 42.92
CA GLU A 95 17.60 -0.98 41.65
C GLU A 95 17.56 -2.49 41.40
N THR A 96 16.70 -2.91 40.48
CA THR A 96 16.86 -4.19 39.79
C THR A 96 17.57 -3.89 38.48
N LYS A 97 18.85 -4.29 38.40
CA LYS A 97 19.58 -4.42 37.14
C LYS A 97 18.67 -5.13 36.13
N PRO A 98 18.45 -4.58 34.92
CA PRO A 98 17.88 -5.36 33.84
C PRO A 98 18.86 -6.49 33.52
N LYS A 99 18.48 -7.70 33.92
CA LYS A 99 19.06 -8.92 33.39
C LYS A 99 18.68 -8.92 31.92
N GLU A 100 19.67 -8.74 31.05
CA GLU A 100 19.57 -8.87 29.60
C GLU A 100 19.20 -10.33 29.30
N GLY A 101 17.90 -10.61 29.39
CA GLY A 101 17.28 -11.86 29.01
C GLY A 101 16.85 -11.73 27.57
N ALA A 102 17.30 -12.65 26.73
CA ALA A 102 16.78 -12.81 25.38
C ALA A 102 15.23 -12.81 25.41
N PRO A 103 14.56 -12.16 24.44
CA PRO A 103 13.11 -12.16 24.38
C PRO A 103 12.61 -13.60 24.41
N SER A 104 11.62 -13.89 25.27
CA SER A 104 11.01 -15.21 25.29
C SER A 104 10.31 -15.47 23.95
N ASP A 105 10.19 -16.73 23.54
CA ASP A 105 9.52 -17.07 22.28
C ASP A 105 8.09 -16.51 22.20
N ALA A 106 7.42 -16.31 23.34
CA ALA A 106 6.11 -15.69 23.42
C ALA A 106 6.13 -14.20 23.02
N THR A 107 7.14 -13.42 23.41
CA THR A 107 7.23 -12.00 23.01
C THR A 107 7.59 -11.86 21.52
N LYS A 108 8.38 -12.79 20.98
CA LYS A 108 8.73 -12.80 19.55
C LYS A 108 7.54 -13.15 18.65
N ALA A 109 6.69 -14.08 19.08
CA ALA A 109 5.46 -14.43 18.37
C ALA A 109 4.44 -13.27 18.34
N GLU A 110 4.30 -12.53 19.45
CA GLU A 110 3.42 -11.36 19.50
C GLU A 110 3.93 -10.22 18.60
N GLU A 111 5.24 -9.99 18.55
CA GLU A 111 5.84 -8.97 17.70
C GLU A 111 5.71 -9.31 16.21
N ALA A 112 5.87 -10.58 15.83
CA ALA A 112 5.61 -11.03 14.47
C ALA A 112 4.15 -10.81 14.05
N ALA A 113 3.18 -11.12 14.93
CA ALA A 113 1.77 -10.87 14.66
C ALA A 113 1.45 -9.37 14.48
N LYS A 114 2.09 -8.50 15.26
CA LYS A 114 1.97 -7.03 15.11
C LYS A 114 2.56 -6.55 13.78
N GLN A 115 3.71 -7.06 13.39
CA GLN A 115 4.36 -6.71 12.12
C GLN A 115 3.52 -7.16 10.92
N ASP A 116 2.93 -8.36 10.97
CA ASP A 116 2.03 -8.85 9.91
C ASP A 116 0.74 -8.02 9.81
N ALA A 117 0.16 -7.62 10.95
CA ALA A 117 -1.02 -6.76 10.98
C ALA A 117 -0.71 -5.37 10.39
N GLU A 118 0.45 -4.80 10.73
CA GLU A 118 0.90 -3.52 10.17
C GLU A 118 1.18 -3.62 8.66
N LEU A 119 1.78 -4.71 8.18
CA LEU A 119 1.92 -4.93 6.73
C LEU A 119 0.58 -4.94 6.01
N LYS A 120 -0.42 -5.63 6.57
CA LYS A 120 -1.76 -5.69 5.98
C LYS A 120 -2.38 -4.30 5.92
N ARG A 121 -2.35 -3.57 7.04
CA ARG A 121 -2.84 -2.19 7.10
C ARG A 121 -2.17 -1.29 6.07
N LEU A 122 -0.84 -1.32 5.96
CA LEU A 122 -0.11 -0.47 5.01
C LEU A 122 -0.41 -0.83 3.56
N LYS A 123 -0.62 -2.12 3.24
CA LYS A 123 -1.05 -2.54 1.90
C LYS A 123 -2.46 -2.06 1.56
N GLU A 124 -3.37 -2.07 2.53
CA GLU A 124 -4.71 -1.52 2.36
C GLU A 124 -4.66 0.00 2.14
N GLU A 125 -3.85 0.70 2.95
CA GLU A 125 -3.63 2.15 2.81
C GLU A 125 -3.02 2.49 1.44
N LEU A 126 -2.05 1.70 0.98
CA LEU A 126 -1.48 1.84 -0.36
C LEU A 126 -2.55 1.66 -1.44
N ALA A 127 -3.39 0.64 -1.35
CA ALA A 127 -4.45 0.39 -2.33
C ALA A 127 -5.49 1.51 -2.35
N VAL A 128 -5.80 2.12 -1.21
CA VAL A 128 -6.67 3.30 -1.13
C VAL A 128 -5.99 4.50 -1.79
N ALA A 129 -4.73 4.78 -1.44
CA ALA A 129 -3.97 5.91 -2.00
C ALA A 129 -3.80 5.79 -3.53
N GLU A 130 -3.55 4.59 -4.04
CA GLU A 130 -3.45 4.34 -5.49
C GLU A 130 -4.79 4.55 -6.21
N ARG A 131 -5.92 4.13 -5.61
CA ARG A 131 -7.25 4.41 -6.17
C ARG A 131 -7.56 5.91 -6.16
N ASP A 132 -7.27 6.61 -5.06
CA ASP A 132 -7.49 8.04 -4.95
C ASP A 132 -6.65 8.82 -5.96
N LEU A 133 -5.39 8.41 -6.17
CA LEU A 133 -4.51 8.98 -7.17
C LEU A 133 -5.04 8.79 -8.59
N ASP A 134 -5.57 7.60 -8.93
CA ASP A 134 -6.20 7.36 -10.23
C ASP A 134 -7.43 8.25 -10.43
N LEU A 135 -8.31 8.33 -9.42
CA LEU A 135 -9.48 9.21 -9.45
C LEU A 135 -9.08 10.67 -9.66
N LEU A 136 -8.06 11.16 -8.94
CA LEU A 136 -7.56 12.53 -9.10
C LEU A 136 -6.98 12.78 -10.49
N LYS A 137 -6.22 11.83 -11.06
CA LYS A 137 -5.69 11.96 -12.43
C LYS A 137 -6.82 12.03 -13.46
N ARG A 138 -7.86 11.20 -13.29
CA ARG A 138 -9.04 11.20 -14.16
C ARG A 138 -9.86 12.49 -14.03
N ASP A 139 -10.11 12.95 -12.81
CA ASP A 139 -10.85 14.18 -12.57
C ASP A 139 -10.07 15.40 -13.09
N PHE A 140 -8.75 15.43 -12.89
CA PHE A 140 -7.90 16.48 -13.46
C PHE A 140 -7.98 16.51 -14.99
N ALA A 141 -7.91 15.36 -15.65
CA ALA A 141 -8.06 15.29 -17.11
C ALA A 141 -9.44 15.82 -17.56
N LEU A 142 -10.51 15.43 -16.86
CA LEU A 142 -11.87 15.89 -17.13
C LEU A 142 -12.01 17.41 -16.93
N LYS A 143 -11.48 17.95 -15.82
CA LYS A 143 -11.52 19.38 -15.50
C LYS A 143 -10.68 20.20 -16.45
N SER A 144 -9.54 19.67 -16.88
CA SER A 144 -8.69 20.27 -17.89
C SER A 144 -9.44 20.41 -19.22
N ASP A 145 -10.08 19.34 -19.68
CA ASP A 145 -10.90 19.36 -20.90
C ASP A 145 -12.08 20.35 -20.79
N GLN A 146 -12.77 20.35 -19.65
CA GLN A 146 -13.83 21.34 -19.37
C GLN A 146 -13.33 22.79 -19.33
N PHE A 147 -12.09 23.01 -18.86
CA PHE A 147 -11.50 24.34 -18.79
C PHE A 147 -11.11 24.84 -20.18
N TYR A 148 -10.36 24.03 -20.94
CA TYR A 148 -9.83 24.43 -22.25
C TYR A 148 -10.85 24.38 -23.40
N SER A 149 -12.00 23.71 -23.21
CA SER A 149 -13.10 23.75 -24.19
C SER A 149 -13.88 25.07 -24.19
N LYS A 150 -13.73 25.91 -23.15
CA LYS A 150 -14.37 27.22 -23.11
C LYS A 150 -13.64 28.20 -24.04
N PRO A 151 -14.35 28.99 -24.87
CA PRO A 151 -13.72 29.94 -25.78
C PRO A 151 -12.98 31.09 -25.05
N ASP A 152 -13.34 31.37 -23.80
CA ASP A 152 -12.78 32.45 -22.97
C ASP A 152 -11.94 31.94 -21.79
N PHE A 153 -11.46 30.69 -21.82
CA PHE A 153 -10.70 30.06 -20.72
C PHE A 153 -9.52 30.89 -20.21
N SER A 154 -8.91 31.70 -21.08
CA SER A 154 -7.79 32.58 -20.73
C SER A 154 -8.16 33.65 -19.68
N ARG A 155 -9.44 33.94 -19.50
CA ARG A 155 -9.96 34.88 -18.50
C ARG A 155 -10.44 34.19 -17.23
N ASP A 156 -10.57 32.86 -17.24
CA ASP A 156 -11.03 32.05 -16.12
C ASP A 156 -9.87 31.72 -15.16
N THR A 157 -9.46 32.73 -14.38
CA THR A 157 -8.36 32.58 -13.41
C THR A 157 -8.70 31.60 -12.29
N ALA A 158 -9.98 31.50 -11.91
CA ALA A 158 -10.46 30.55 -10.90
C ALA A 158 -10.35 29.11 -11.40
N GLY A 159 -10.74 28.85 -12.66
CA GLY A 159 -10.59 27.56 -13.31
C GLY A 159 -9.12 27.15 -13.41
N LYS A 160 -8.22 28.07 -13.79
CA LYS A 160 -6.78 27.79 -13.80
C LYS A 160 -6.24 27.48 -12.39
N ALA A 161 -6.61 28.27 -11.39
CA ALA A 161 -6.20 28.03 -10.01
C ALA A 161 -6.68 26.67 -9.48
N ASN A 162 -7.87 26.23 -9.90
CA ASN A 162 -8.39 24.90 -9.56
C ASN A 162 -7.54 23.79 -10.18
N LEU A 163 -7.20 23.88 -11.47
CA LEU A 163 -6.30 22.91 -12.12
C LEU A 163 -4.92 22.87 -11.45
N ASP A 164 -4.36 24.03 -11.11
CA ASP A 164 -3.07 24.11 -10.42
C ASP A 164 -3.12 23.53 -8.99
N ALA A 165 -4.27 23.59 -8.32
CA ALA A 165 -4.49 22.96 -7.02
C ALA A 165 -4.62 21.44 -7.15
N MET A 166 -5.39 20.96 -8.12
CA MET A 166 -5.52 19.53 -8.41
C MET A 166 -4.18 18.90 -8.82
N GLN A 167 -3.38 19.61 -9.63
CA GLN A 167 -2.03 19.19 -10.00
C GLN A 167 -1.14 18.99 -8.76
N LYS A 168 -1.20 19.91 -7.79
CA LYS A 168 -0.48 19.75 -6.51
C LYS A 168 -0.99 18.55 -5.73
N GLN A 169 -2.31 18.39 -5.61
CA GLN A 169 -2.90 17.26 -4.91
C GLN A 169 -2.50 15.91 -5.53
N ILE A 170 -2.37 15.82 -6.86
CA ILE A 170 -1.84 14.63 -7.55
C ILE A 170 -0.39 14.39 -7.15
N ALA A 171 0.45 15.43 -7.12
CA ALA A 171 1.85 15.29 -6.72
C ALA A 171 1.99 14.83 -5.25
N ASP A 172 1.19 15.42 -4.36
CA ASP A 172 1.16 15.06 -2.95
C ASP A 172 0.75 13.59 -2.76
N ARG A 173 -0.35 13.16 -3.40
CA ARG A 173 -0.79 11.74 -3.36
C ARG A 173 0.20 10.78 -4.00
N GLN A 174 0.88 11.19 -5.07
CA GLN A 174 1.94 10.38 -5.67
C GLN A 174 3.08 10.16 -4.67
N SER A 175 3.48 11.21 -3.94
CA SER A 175 4.53 11.11 -2.92
C SER A 175 4.13 10.19 -1.76
N GLU A 176 2.85 10.21 -1.36
CA GLU A 176 2.32 9.34 -0.32
C GLU A 176 2.34 7.86 -0.73
N VAL A 177 1.97 7.56 -1.98
CA VAL A 177 2.08 6.20 -2.54
C VAL A 177 3.54 5.71 -2.49
N ASP A 178 4.50 6.58 -2.81
CA ASP A 178 5.93 6.23 -2.79
C ASP A 178 6.45 6.02 -1.36
N LEU A 179 5.99 6.84 -0.41
CA LEU A 179 6.29 6.69 1.02
C LEU A 179 5.71 5.38 1.58
N LEU A 180 4.47 5.04 1.26
CA LEU A 180 3.83 3.80 1.68
C LEU A 180 4.54 2.57 1.12
N LYS A 181 4.93 2.61 -0.17
CA LYS A 181 5.75 1.55 -0.80
C LYS A 181 7.07 1.35 -0.06
N THR A 182 7.73 2.46 0.29
CA THR A 182 9.00 2.43 1.03
C THR A 182 8.81 1.83 2.43
N ARG A 183 7.74 2.22 3.15
CA ARG A 183 7.44 1.68 4.49
C ARG A 183 7.10 0.19 4.45
N ILE A 184 6.34 -0.25 3.44
CA ILE A 184 6.04 -1.67 3.23
C ILE A 184 7.33 -2.45 2.98
N ALA A 185 8.22 -1.97 2.11
CA ALA A 185 9.48 -2.64 1.81
C ALA A 185 10.38 -2.74 3.05
N ALA A 186 10.51 -1.66 3.83
CA ALA A 186 11.29 -1.64 5.06
C ALA A 186 10.75 -2.64 6.10
N LEU A 187 9.43 -2.73 6.24
CA LEU A 187 8.81 -3.64 7.21
C LEU A 187 8.86 -5.11 6.75
N GLN A 188 8.78 -5.37 5.43
CA GLN A 188 9.04 -6.70 4.88
C GLN A 188 10.48 -7.16 5.10
N GLU A 189 11.47 -6.28 4.94
CA GLU A 189 12.88 -6.59 5.23
C GLU A 189 13.10 -6.87 6.73
N LEU A 190 12.44 -6.11 7.61
CA LEU A 190 12.48 -6.36 9.05
C LEU A 190 11.94 -7.75 9.42
N ILE A 191 10.80 -8.13 8.82
CA ILE A 191 10.20 -9.47 9.01
C ILE A 191 11.11 -10.56 8.42
N ALA A 192 11.68 -10.34 7.23
CA ALA A 192 12.58 -11.29 6.60
C ALA A 192 13.84 -11.54 7.44
N ARG A 193 14.36 -10.50 8.10
CA ARG A 193 15.53 -10.57 8.97
C ARG A 193 15.23 -11.19 10.34
N SER A 194 14.02 -11.03 10.86
CA SER A 194 13.61 -11.57 12.16
C SER A 194 13.25 -13.06 12.12
N LYS A 195 12.91 -13.57 10.92
CA LYS A 195 12.73 -15.00 10.65
C LYS A 195 14.11 -15.68 10.68
N PRO A 196 14.38 -16.59 11.64
CA PRO A 196 15.67 -17.28 11.69
C PRO A 196 15.88 -18.06 10.39
N ALA A 197 17.03 -17.85 9.77
CA ALA A 197 17.50 -18.63 8.64
C ALA A 197 17.76 -20.09 9.08
N GLY A 198 16.69 -20.87 9.19
CA GLY A 198 16.79 -22.31 8.96
C GLY A 198 17.09 -22.51 7.49
N GLU A 199 18.08 -23.36 7.20
CA GLU A 199 18.49 -23.82 5.86
C GLU A 199 19.59 -23.03 5.11
N LYS A 200 20.72 -22.74 5.77
CA LYS A 200 22.02 -22.70 5.08
C LYS A 200 23.12 -23.35 5.91
N ASP A 201 22.97 -24.64 6.18
CA ASP A 201 24.09 -25.51 6.55
C ASP A 201 23.93 -26.87 5.85
N LYS A 202 24.48 -26.96 4.64
CA LYS A 202 25.12 -28.18 4.16
C LYS A 202 26.22 -27.80 3.17
N ALA A 203 27.35 -27.38 3.72
CA ALA A 203 28.62 -27.47 3.02
C ALA A 203 28.87 -28.94 2.64
N PRO A 204 29.18 -29.28 1.38
CA PRO A 204 29.86 -30.53 1.09
C PRO A 204 31.31 -30.36 1.55
N GLY A 205 31.72 -31.18 2.51
CA GLY A 205 33.08 -31.24 3.00
C GLY A 205 34.06 -31.47 1.85
N GLU A 206 34.95 -30.50 1.67
CA GLU A 206 36.15 -30.58 0.87
C GLU A 206 37.12 -31.53 1.58
N SER A 207 37.07 -32.82 1.20
CA SER A 207 38.06 -33.81 1.61
C SER A 207 39.20 -33.80 0.60
N ASN A 208 40.37 -33.41 1.09
CA ASN A 208 41.67 -33.54 0.44
C ASN A 208 41.91 -34.97 -0.09
N ALA A 209 42.13 -35.11 -1.39
CA ALA A 209 42.95 -36.17 -1.96
C ALA A 209 43.63 -35.64 -3.25
N PRO A 210 44.96 -35.79 -3.41
CA PRO A 210 45.69 -35.29 -4.58
C PRO A 210 45.38 -36.13 -5.83
N PRO A 211 45.36 -35.56 -7.04
CA PRO A 211 45.18 -36.34 -8.26
C PRO A 211 46.48 -37.09 -8.63
N PRO A 212 46.46 -38.42 -8.81
CA PRO A 212 47.54 -39.11 -9.47
C PRO A 212 47.39 -38.97 -11.00
N SER A 213 48.44 -38.39 -11.59
CA SER A 213 49.06 -38.71 -12.88
C SER A 213 48.17 -39.02 -14.10
N GLU A 214 48.27 -38.08 -15.06
CA GLU A 214 48.20 -38.26 -16.51
C GLU A 214 48.78 -39.61 -17.00
N PRO A 215 48.17 -40.24 -18.03
CA PRO A 215 48.93 -40.29 -19.29
C PRO A 215 48.08 -40.17 -20.57
N ALA A 216 48.66 -39.39 -21.49
CA ALA A 216 48.82 -39.65 -22.93
C ALA A 216 47.61 -39.71 -23.89
N LYS A 217 47.63 -38.73 -24.81
CA LYS A 217 47.06 -38.73 -26.17
C LYS A 217 47.28 -40.05 -26.93
N PRO A 218 46.44 -40.35 -27.95
CA PRO A 218 46.88 -40.02 -29.31
C PRO A 218 45.80 -39.33 -30.16
N ALA A 219 46.26 -38.44 -31.06
CA ALA A 219 45.51 -37.88 -32.20
C ALA A 219 45.67 -38.82 -33.44
N PRO A 220 45.30 -38.37 -34.66
CA PRO A 220 43.99 -38.28 -35.31
C PRO A 220 43.89 -39.28 -36.50
N PRO A 221 42.84 -39.20 -37.35
CA PRO A 221 43.09 -38.75 -38.74
C PRO A 221 41.99 -37.76 -39.20
N SER A 222 42.31 -36.56 -39.73
CA SER A 222 42.79 -36.25 -41.09
C SER A 222 41.91 -36.76 -42.23
N GLY A 223 41.32 -35.81 -42.98
CA GLY A 223 40.65 -36.00 -44.29
C GLY A 223 39.12 -36.05 -44.17
N GLU A 224 38.29 -35.48 -45.04
CA GLU A 224 38.54 -34.96 -46.38
C GLU A 224 37.23 -34.31 -46.87
N SER A 225 37.34 -33.10 -47.43
CA SER A 225 36.61 -32.58 -48.61
C SER A 225 35.07 -32.49 -48.70
N LEU A 226 34.65 -31.27 -49.06
CA LEU A 226 33.67 -30.91 -50.08
C LEU A 226 32.25 -31.51 -49.99
N ARG A 227 31.26 -30.66 -49.69
CA ARG A 227 30.29 -30.13 -50.67
C ARG A 227 29.37 -29.09 -50.06
#